data_AF-A0A167HBQ3-F1
#
_entry.id   AF-A0A167HBQ3-F1
#
_cell.length_a   1.000
_cell.length_b   1.000
_cell.length_c   1.000
_cell.angle_alpha   90.00
_cell.angle_beta   90.00
_cell.angle_gamma   90.00
#
_symmetry.space_group_name_H-M   'P 1'
#
loop_
_entity.id
_entity.type
_entity.pdbx_description
1 polymer ?
#
loop_
_entity_poly.entity_id
_entity_poly.type
_entity_poly.pdbx_seq_one_letter_code
_entity_poly.pdbx_strand_id
1 'polypeptide(L)'
;ATGDVSIEFSVDILPSTIRYDVDELEEITVPSPPNGIDYNLLPTGSVPIIHEDHLICIQHRDRNSHSSLTNGQTVNVISGANWLDIVDSEGKSLYSLTDDNYSYDRTLGTVTIKSGVSAFTAPFIITAIQSELVQVDSINGQDIQLLTSLSKSYPAGSTVSSVQRLGNFQARSSDERTVSAWQNNFGDTGASASNTVNTIQYPIQMINSGAINQRWAVVFTSNTEFTVYGETLGAVLNGSISSDCKPINPFVNSPYFTILSAAFGSGLNIGEAFLFTTYASSKPTMLIRSISPGHTNIEHDSSTISFRGFY
;
A
#
# COMPACT_ATOMS: atom_id res chain seq x y z
N ALA A 1 17.01 0.44 33.39
CA ALA A 1 16.74 -0.02 34.76
C ALA A 1 17.62 0.78 35.71
N THR A 2 17.06 1.41 36.74
CA THR A 2 17.86 2.07 37.79
C THR A 2 18.50 0.98 38.64
N GLY A 3 19.74 0.63 38.31
CA GLY A 3 20.47 -0.54 38.81
C GLY A 3 20.93 -0.42 40.26
N ASP A 4 20.00 -0.30 41.20
CA ASP A 4 20.30 -0.36 42.62
C ASP A 4 20.02 -1.75 43.18
N VAL A 5 21.05 -2.36 43.78
CA VAL A 5 20.97 -3.60 44.56
C VAL A 5 21.12 -3.22 46.04
N SER A 6 20.13 -3.58 46.85
CA SER A 6 20.17 -3.41 48.30
C SER A 6 20.29 -4.77 48.98
N ILE A 7 21.19 -4.86 49.97
CA ILE A 7 21.44 -6.07 50.75
C ILE A 7 21.33 -5.70 52.23
N GLU A 8 20.43 -6.39 52.95
CA GLU A 8 20.25 -6.23 54.40
C GLU A 8 20.80 -7.45 55.14
N PHE A 9 21.52 -7.18 56.23
CA PHE A 9 22.07 -8.22 57.10
C PHE A 9 21.37 -8.17 58.46
N SER A 10 21.00 -9.33 58.98
CA SER A 10 20.30 -9.48 60.27
C SER A 10 21.24 -9.56 61.47
N VAL A 11 22.55 -9.39 61.24
CA VAL A 11 23.60 -9.39 62.26
C VAL A 11 24.63 -8.30 61.94
N ASP A 12 25.29 -7.78 62.96
CA ASP A 12 26.30 -6.73 62.80
C ASP A 12 27.50 -7.23 61.99
N ILE A 13 27.77 -6.57 60.87
CA ILE A 13 28.88 -6.88 59.97
C ILE A 13 29.77 -5.66 59.77
N LEU A 14 31.07 -5.88 59.59
CA LEU A 14 32.01 -4.85 59.18
C LEU A 14 31.86 -4.59 57.67
N PRO A 15 31.53 -3.37 57.23
CA PRO A 15 31.33 -3.09 55.80
C PRO A 15 32.55 -3.44 54.93
N SER A 16 33.75 -3.36 55.50
CA SER A 16 35.01 -3.66 54.80
C SER A 16 35.22 -5.15 54.48
N THR A 17 34.39 -6.05 55.01
CA THR A 17 34.50 -7.50 54.75
C THR A 17 33.52 -8.01 53.71
N ILE A 18 32.63 -7.15 53.20
CA ILE A 18 31.66 -7.52 52.17
C ILE A 18 32.40 -7.67 50.84
N ARG A 19 32.27 -8.83 50.22
CA ARG A 19 32.65 -9.06 48.82
C ARG A 19 31.43 -9.54 48.07
N TYR A 20 31.19 -8.95 46.91
CA TYR A 20 30.14 -9.36 45.98
C TYR A 20 30.77 -9.54 44.61
N ASP A 21 30.16 -10.41 43.81
CA ASP A 21 30.49 -10.60 42.40
C ASP A 21 29.26 -10.19 41.59
N VAL A 22 29.45 -9.51 40.47
CA VAL A 22 28.36 -9.06 39.60
C VAL A 22 28.55 -9.72 38.26
N ASP A 23 27.65 -10.65 37.92
CA ASP A 23 27.52 -11.15 36.56
C ASP A 23 26.72 -10.11 35.76
N GLU A 24 27.44 -9.30 34.98
CA GLU A 24 26.81 -8.38 34.03
C GLU A 24 26.31 -9.17 32.82
N LEU A 25 25.00 -9.12 32.57
CA LEU A 25 24.41 -9.68 31.35
C LEU A 25 24.59 -8.65 30.24
N GLU A 26 25.73 -8.69 29.55
CA GLU A 26 25.94 -7.88 28.35
C GLU A 26 25.04 -8.44 27.24
N GLU A 27 24.05 -7.66 26.81
CA GLU A 27 23.27 -7.96 25.60
C GLU A 27 24.18 -7.73 24.38
N ILE A 28 24.95 -8.76 24.02
CA ILE A 28 25.74 -8.73 22.79
C ILE A 28 24.75 -8.87 21.63
N THR A 29 24.54 -7.78 20.89
CA THR A 29 23.84 -7.82 19.61
C THR A 29 24.56 -8.79 18.68
N VAL A 30 23.82 -9.73 18.09
CA VAL A 30 24.36 -10.69 17.13
C VAL A 30 25.10 -9.92 16.02
N PRO A 31 26.35 -10.28 15.68
CA PRO A 31 27.09 -9.57 14.64
C PRO A 31 26.29 -9.58 13.33
N SER A 32 26.17 -8.41 12.71
CA SER A 32 25.37 -8.24 11.49
C SER A 32 25.87 -9.22 10.40
N PRO A 33 24.95 -9.91 9.68
CA PRO A 33 25.33 -10.71 8.53
C PRO A 33 26.11 -9.86 7.51
N PRO A 34 27.05 -10.43 6.75
CA PRO A 34 27.66 -9.72 5.63
C PRO A 34 26.57 -9.18 4.70
N ASN A 35 26.53 -7.86 4.48
CA ASN A 35 25.49 -7.13 3.73
C ASN A 35 24.10 -7.02 4.41
N GLY A 36 24.02 -7.26 5.72
CA GLY A 36 22.81 -7.10 6.53
C GLY A 36 22.61 -5.68 7.07
N ILE A 37 21.48 -5.48 7.76
CA ILE A 37 21.22 -4.26 8.53
C ILE A 37 22.13 -4.29 9.76
N ASP A 38 22.88 -3.21 9.99
CA ASP A 38 23.72 -3.09 11.19
C ASP A 38 22.85 -2.83 12.42
N TYR A 39 22.68 -3.87 13.25
CA TYR A 39 21.86 -3.82 14.47
C TYR A 39 22.42 -2.84 15.51
N ASN A 40 23.72 -2.50 15.45
CA ASN A 40 24.36 -1.57 16.38
C ASN A 40 24.02 -0.11 16.10
N LEU A 41 23.56 0.20 14.89
CA LEU A 41 23.10 1.53 14.50
C LEU A 41 21.62 1.78 14.89
N LEU A 42 20.91 0.74 15.35
CA LEU A 42 19.53 0.88 15.80
C LEU A 42 19.52 1.43 17.23
N PRO A 43 18.83 2.55 17.51
CA PRO A 43 18.67 3.04 18.87
C PRO A 43 17.99 1.96 19.71
N THR A 44 18.71 1.37 20.67
CA THR A 44 18.22 0.30 21.58
C THR A 44 17.80 -1.03 20.92
N GLY A 45 18.12 -1.27 19.65
CA GLY A 45 17.75 -2.51 18.94
C GLY A 45 16.23 -2.74 18.76
N SER A 46 15.40 -1.80 19.19
CA SER A 46 13.93 -1.88 19.17
C SER A 46 13.36 -0.73 18.34
N VAL A 47 12.39 -1.05 17.46
CA VAL A 47 11.68 -0.05 16.66
C VAL A 47 10.20 -0.05 17.10
N PRO A 48 9.68 1.05 17.67
CA PRO A 48 8.26 1.17 17.98
C PRO A 48 7.42 0.97 16.72
N ILE A 49 6.41 0.11 16.79
CA ILE A 49 5.48 -0.12 15.67
C ILE A 49 4.40 0.96 15.57
N ILE A 50 4.16 1.68 16.67
CA ILE A 50 3.15 2.74 16.77
C ILE A 50 3.86 4.00 17.27
N HIS A 51 3.51 5.13 16.67
CA HIS A 51 4.06 6.43 16.98
C HIS A 51 2.95 7.39 17.38
N GLU A 52 3.26 8.37 18.24
CA GLU A 52 2.40 9.51 18.50
C GLU A 52 2.16 10.29 17.20
N ASP A 53 1.00 10.96 17.10
CA ASP A 53 0.55 11.69 15.91
C ASP A 53 0.37 10.85 14.63
N HIS A 54 0.47 9.52 14.72
CA HIS A 54 0.24 8.62 13.60
C HIS A 54 -1.13 7.94 13.68
N LEU A 55 -1.62 7.52 12.52
CA LEU A 55 -2.83 6.72 12.43
C LEU A 55 -2.53 5.27 12.82
N ILE A 56 -3.46 4.69 13.56
CA ILE A 56 -3.55 3.25 13.80
C ILE A 56 -4.91 2.74 13.32
N CYS A 57 -4.96 1.45 13.01
CA CYS A 57 -6.18 0.74 12.68
C CYS A 57 -6.53 -0.16 13.85
N ILE A 58 -7.71 0.04 14.44
CA ILE A 58 -8.29 -0.89 15.39
C ILE A 58 -9.23 -1.79 14.61
N GLN A 59 -9.03 -3.10 14.72
CA GLN A 59 -9.85 -4.09 14.00
C GLN A 59 -10.31 -5.20 14.92
N HIS A 60 -11.55 -5.64 14.73
CA HIS A 60 -12.06 -6.87 15.29
C HIS A 60 -12.51 -7.77 14.14
N ARG A 61 -12.00 -8.99 14.15
CA ARG A 61 -12.32 -10.04 13.18
C ARG A 61 -13.17 -11.08 13.89
N ASP A 62 -14.43 -11.14 13.51
CA ASP A 62 -15.34 -12.19 13.95
C ASP A 62 -15.38 -13.28 12.88
N ARG A 63 -15.12 -14.52 13.32
CA ARG A 63 -14.91 -15.66 12.44
C ARG A 63 -15.69 -16.83 12.96
N ASN A 64 -16.74 -17.22 12.23
CA ASN A 64 -17.66 -18.27 12.64
C ASN A 64 -17.66 -19.39 11.59
N SER A 65 -17.46 -20.62 12.05
CA SER A 65 -17.53 -21.81 11.20
C SER A 65 -18.97 -22.31 11.08
N HIS A 66 -19.36 -22.69 9.87
CA HIS A 66 -20.67 -23.25 9.57
C HIS A 66 -20.49 -24.60 8.86
N SER A 67 -21.08 -25.67 9.41
CA SER A 67 -21.02 -27.00 8.82
C SER A 67 -21.76 -27.11 7.48
N SER A 68 -22.68 -26.19 7.23
CA SER A 68 -23.43 -26.08 5.98
C SER A 68 -24.02 -24.67 5.83
N LEU A 69 -24.22 -24.24 4.59
CA LEU A 69 -24.96 -23.05 4.22
C LEU A 69 -25.95 -23.40 3.11
N THR A 70 -27.21 -23.03 3.26
CA THR A 70 -28.26 -23.37 2.29
C THR A 70 -28.88 -22.11 1.68
N ASN A 71 -29.34 -22.20 0.43
CA ASN A 71 -30.02 -21.09 -0.25
C ASN A 71 -31.21 -20.56 0.57
N GLY A 72 -31.31 -19.24 0.73
CA GLY A 72 -32.32 -18.55 1.53
C GLY A 72 -32.02 -18.48 3.02
N GLN A 73 -30.97 -19.17 3.51
CA GLN A 73 -30.56 -19.09 4.90
C GLN A 73 -30.09 -17.68 5.24
N THR A 74 -30.42 -17.26 6.45
CA THR A 74 -30.00 -15.98 7.01
C THR A 74 -29.08 -16.23 8.21
N VAL A 75 -27.93 -15.55 8.25
CA VAL A 75 -26.93 -15.68 9.32
C VAL A 75 -26.63 -14.30 9.90
N ASN A 76 -26.71 -14.18 11.22
CA ASN A 76 -26.35 -12.94 11.91
C ASN A 76 -24.84 -12.85 12.07
N VAL A 77 -24.31 -11.65 11.84
CA VAL A 77 -22.91 -11.28 11.96
C VAL A 77 -22.83 -9.89 12.60
N ILE A 78 -21.62 -9.37 12.82
CA ILE A 78 -21.45 -8.00 13.30
C ILE A 78 -22.14 -6.99 12.38
N SER A 79 -22.90 -6.06 12.96
CA SER A 79 -23.49 -4.94 12.25
C SER A 79 -22.43 -3.88 11.92
N GLY A 80 -22.54 -3.27 10.74
CA GLY A 80 -21.63 -2.21 10.32
C GLY A 80 -20.21 -2.67 9.94
N ALA A 81 -20.00 -3.98 9.72
CA ALA A 81 -18.71 -4.52 9.30
C ALA A 81 -18.20 -3.83 8.04
N ASN A 82 -16.91 -3.52 7.99
CA ASN A 82 -16.26 -2.85 6.86
C ASN A 82 -16.02 -3.81 5.70
N TRP A 83 -15.88 -5.10 6.00
CA TRP A 83 -15.66 -6.16 5.03
C TRP A 83 -16.26 -7.46 5.54
N LEU A 84 -16.79 -8.26 4.63
CA LEU A 84 -17.31 -9.58 4.91
C LEU A 84 -17.06 -10.51 3.73
N ASP A 85 -16.56 -11.70 4.02
CA ASP A 85 -16.45 -12.79 3.05
C ASP A 85 -16.77 -14.13 3.70
N ILE A 86 -17.18 -15.07 2.87
CA ILE A 86 -17.37 -16.46 3.23
C ILE A 86 -16.36 -17.25 2.42
N VAL A 87 -15.58 -18.10 3.09
CA VAL A 87 -14.69 -19.04 2.41
C VAL A 87 -15.17 -20.46 2.65
N ASP A 88 -14.99 -21.31 1.65
CA ASP A 88 -15.31 -22.74 1.73
C ASP A 88 -14.14 -23.55 2.34
N SER A 89 -14.27 -24.88 2.36
CA SER A 89 -13.26 -25.76 2.96
C SER A 89 -11.95 -25.84 2.18
N GLU A 90 -11.95 -25.44 0.92
CA GLU A 90 -10.76 -25.33 0.06
C GLU A 90 -10.16 -23.92 0.13
N GLY A 91 -10.75 -23.02 0.93
CA GLY A 91 -10.33 -21.62 1.05
C GLY A 91 -10.80 -20.74 -0.11
N LYS A 92 -11.72 -21.22 -0.95
CA LYS A 92 -12.27 -20.46 -2.07
C LYS A 92 -13.25 -19.42 -1.54
N SER A 93 -13.05 -18.17 -1.94
CA SER A 93 -13.95 -17.07 -1.61
C SER A 93 -15.29 -17.22 -2.35
N LEU A 94 -16.38 -17.04 -1.62
CA LEU A 94 -17.73 -16.98 -2.16
C LEU A 94 -18.07 -15.56 -2.67
N TYR A 95 -17.16 -14.60 -2.57
CA TYR A 95 -17.37 -13.26 -3.14
C TYR A 95 -17.64 -13.35 -4.65
N SER A 96 -18.66 -12.62 -5.12
CA SER A 96 -18.89 -12.38 -6.53
C SER A 96 -19.38 -10.94 -6.74
N LEU A 97 -19.05 -10.36 -7.90
CA LEU A 97 -19.42 -8.97 -8.23
C LEU A 97 -20.95 -8.75 -8.32
N THR A 98 -21.69 -9.83 -8.57
CA THR A 98 -23.14 -9.88 -8.77
C THR A 98 -23.91 -10.33 -7.51
N ASP A 99 -23.19 -10.60 -6.42
CA ASP A 99 -23.74 -11.16 -5.18
C ASP A 99 -24.52 -12.47 -5.42
N ASP A 100 -24.09 -13.34 -6.34
CA ASP A 100 -24.82 -14.59 -6.68
C ASP A 100 -24.79 -15.64 -5.56
N ASN A 101 -23.78 -15.58 -4.68
CA ASN A 101 -23.53 -16.59 -3.65
C ASN A 101 -24.09 -16.17 -2.28
N TYR A 102 -24.00 -14.89 -1.94
CA TYR A 102 -24.59 -14.31 -0.73
C TYR A 102 -24.76 -12.80 -0.91
N SER A 103 -25.54 -12.17 -0.03
CA SER A 103 -25.59 -10.71 0.14
C SER A 103 -25.49 -10.35 1.62
N TYR A 104 -24.95 -9.18 1.92
CA TYR A 104 -24.79 -8.69 3.29
C TYR A 104 -25.54 -7.37 3.51
N ASP A 105 -26.51 -7.38 4.43
CA ASP A 105 -27.11 -6.16 4.98
C ASP A 105 -26.21 -5.62 6.09
N ARG A 106 -25.47 -4.56 5.75
CA ARG A 106 -24.53 -3.90 6.65
C ARG A 106 -25.20 -3.22 7.84
N THR A 107 -26.42 -2.72 7.68
CA THR A 107 -27.12 -1.99 8.74
C THR A 107 -27.63 -2.96 9.80
N LEU A 108 -28.22 -4.07 9.36
CA LEU A 108 -28.77 -5.09 10.24
C LEU A 108 -27.71 -6.07 10.76
N GLY A 109 -26.58 -6.21 10.07
CA GLY A 109 -25.56 -7.20 10.42
C GLY A 109 -26.01 -8.61 10.00
N THR A 110 -26.53 -8.75 8.79
CA THR A 110 -27.20 -9.99 8.37
C THR A 110 -26.72 -10.43 6.99
N VAL A 111 -26.29 -11.68 6.90
CA VAL A 111 -25.91 -12.32 5.64
C VAL A 111 -27.04 -13.21 5.15
N THR A 112 -27.47 -13.02 3.90
CA THR A 112 -28.44 -13.89 3.23
C THR A 112 -27.71 -14.74 2.20
N ILE A 113 -27.76 -16.05 2.37
CA ILE A 113 -27.16 -17.03 1.47
C ILE A 113 -28.05 -17.20 0.24
N LYS A 114 -27.43 -17.22 -0.94
CA LYS A 114 -28.12 -17.36 -2.24
C LYS A 114 -27.74 -18.67 -2.92
N SER A 115 -28.37 -18.96 -4.06
CA SER A 115 -28.26 -20.26 -4.75
C SER A 115 -26.85 -20.58 -5.23
N GLY A 116 -26.00 -19.58 -5.48
CA GLY A 116 -24.63 -19.78 -5.94
C GLY A 116 -23.74 -20.53 -4.94
N VAL A 117 -24.12 -20.59 -3.66
CA VAL A 117 -23.43 -21.38 -2.62
C VAL A 117 -23.29 -22.86 -2.98
N SER A 118 -24.18 -23.39 -3.84
CA SER A 118 -24.15 -24.79 -4.31
C SER A 118 -22.89 -25.16 -5.10
N ALA A 119 -22.14 -24.18 -5.58
CA ALA A 119 -20.86 -24.38 -6.27
C ALA A 119 -19.64 -24.49 -5.32
N PHE A 120 -19.86 -24.55 -4.00
CA PHE A 120 -18.83 -24.52 -2.96
C PHE A 120 -19.01 -25.65 -1.95
N THR A 121 -17.92 -26.01 -1.27
CA THR A 121 -17.88 -27.21 -0.41
C THR A 121 -17.78 -26.85 1.07
N ALA A 122 -18.67 -27.39 1.89
CA ALA A 122 -18.60 -27.24 3.34
C ALA A 122 -17.33 -27.89 3.95
N PRO A 123 -16.92 -27.53 5.19
CA PRO A 123 -17.44 -26.44 6.02
C PRO A 123 -17.11 -25.04 5.46
N PHE A 124 -17.93 -24.07 5.86
CA PHE A 124 -17.77 -22.66 5.51
C PHE A 124 -17.25 -21.87 6.69
N ILE A 125 -16.53 -20.79 6.42
CA ILE A 125 -16.12 -19.83 7.44
C ILE A 125 -16.57 -18.44 7.01
N ILE A 126 -17.50 -17.87 7.77
CA ILE A 126 -17.92 -16.48 7.60
C ILE A 126 -16.98 -15.61 8.42
N THR A 127 -16.32 -14.65 7.75
CA THR A 127 -15.42 -13.70 8.37
C THR A 127 -15.97 -12.29 8.19
N ALA A 128 -16.36 -11.65 9.30
CA ALA A 128 -16.77 -10.26 9.34
C ALA A 128 -15.67 -9.42 10.00
N ILE A 129 -15.25 -8.34 9.35
CA ILE A 129 -14.21 -7.44 9.87
C ILE A 129 -14.81 -6.07 10.12
N GLN A 130 -14.85 -5.66 11.38
CA GLN A 130 -15.10 -4.27 11.77
C GLN A 130 -13.78 -3.58 12.08
N SER A 131 -13.66 -2.32 11.68
CA SER A 131 -12.39 -1.60 11.78
C SER A 131 -12.55 -0.10 11.64
N GLU A 132 -11.69 0.64 12.32
CA GLU A 132 -11.71 2.08 12.41
C GLU A 132 -10.27 2.61 12.41
N LEU A 133 -10.07 3.73 11.72
CA LEU A 133 -8.81 4.45 11.73
C LEU A 133 -8.90 5.58 12.74
N VAL A 134 -7.94 5.64 13.66
CA VAL A 134 -7.87 6.67 14.70
C VAL A 134 -6.45 7.17 14.81
N GLN A 135 -6.30 8.43 15.21
CA GLN A 135 -5.00 9.04 15.48
C GLN A 135 -4.59 8.82 16.93
N VAL A 136 -3.32 8.49 17.14
CA VAL A 136 -2.70 8.41 18.46
C VAL A 136 -2.39 9.81 18.96
N ASP A 137 -2.83 10.12 20.18
CA ASP A 137 -2.54 11.37 20.88
C ASP A 137 -1.25 11.24 21.72
N SER A 138 -1.19 10.23 22.60
CA SER A 138 -0.01 9.94 23.40
C SER A 138 0.13 8.45 23.68
N ILE A 139 1.37 8.00 23.95
CA ILE A 139 1.69 6.62 24.30
C ILE A 139 2.24 6.59 25.73
N ASN A 140 1.50 5.98 26.65
CA ASN A 140 1.83 5.91 28.07
C ASN A 140 2.15 4.46 28.46
N GLY A 141 3.39 4.02 28.20
CA GLY A 141 3.81 2.65 28.46
C GLY A 141 3.10 1.65 27.55
N GLN A 142 2.15 0.90 28.10
CA GLN A 142 1.35 -0.08 27.35
C GLN A 142 -0.01 0.49 26.89
N ASP A 143 -0.36 1.68 27.36
CA ASP A 143 -1.64 2.32 27.04
C ASP A 143 -1.46 3.32 25.90
N ILE A 144 -2.35 3.25 24.91
CA ILE A 144 -2.42 4.19 23.80
C ILE A 144 -3.62 5.10 24.03
N GLN A 145 -3.37 6.40 24.14
CA GLN A 145 -4.42 7.40 24.17
C GLN A 145 -4.78 7.83 22.74
N LEU A 146 -6.07 7.81 22.44
CA LEU A 146 -6.58 8.20 21.11
C LEU A 146 -6.98 9.67 21.12
N LEU A 147 -6.68 10.38 20.03
CA LEU A 147 -7.08 11.77 19.85
C LEU A 147 -8.61 11.94 19.79
N THR A 148 -9.30 10.95 19.24
CA THR A 148 -10.75 10.91 19.12
C THR A 148 -11.29 9.60 19.67
N SER A 149 -12.44 9.67 20.35
CA SER A 149 -13.16 8.47 20.79
C SER A 149 -13.54 7.59 19.59
N LEU A 150 -13.53 6.27 19.80
CA LEU A 150 -13.96 5.29 18.80
C LEU A 150 -15.46 5.44 18.54
N SER A 151 -15.86 5.37 17.27
CA SER A 151 -17.27 5.37 16.87
C SER A 151 -17.95 4.02 17.09
N LYS A 152 -17.16 2.95 17.25
CA LYS A 152 -17.64 1.58 17.44
C LYS A 152 -17.05 0.94 18.68
N SER A 153 -17.75 -0.06 19.22
CA SER A 153 -17.27 -0.88 20.32
C SER A 153 -16.43 -2.05 19.80
N TYR A 154 -15.24 -2.21 20.36
CA TYR A 154 -14.31 -3.29 20.05
C TYR A 154 -14.14 -4.20 21.27
N PRO A 155 -14.44 -5.50 21.18
CA PRO A 155 -14.27 -6.42 22.30
C PRO A 155 -12.79 -6.65 22.62
N ALA A 156 -12.51 -7.17 23.82
CA ALA A 156 -11.18 -7.61 24.20
C ALA A 156 -10.65 -8.67 23.21
N GLY A 157 -9.36 -8.59 22.87
CA GLY A 157 -8.74 -9.41 21.80
C GLY A 157 -8.82 -8.80 20.40
N SER A 158 -9.42 -7.61 20.25
CA SER A 158 -9.29 -6.81 19.02
C SER A 158 -7.83 -6.43 18.78
N THR A 159 -7.44 -6.32 17.51
CA THR A 159 -6.07 -6.06 17.10
C THR A 159 -5.86 -4.58 16.81
N VAL A 160 -4.73 -4.04 17.25
CA VAL A 160 -4.23 -2.72 16.85
C VAL A 160 -3.13 -2.92 15.80
N SER A 161 -3.17 -2.16 14.73
CA SER A 161 -2.20 -2.25 13.64
C SER A 161 -1.72 -0.86 13.22
N SER A 162 -0.43 -0.75 12.95
CA SER A 162 0.20 0.47 12.42
C SER A 162 -0.30 0.78 11.01
N VAL A 163 -0.45 2.06 10.66
CA VAL A 163 -0.92 2.48 9.35
C VAL A 163 0.13 3.32 8.65
N GLN A 164 0.57 2.86 7.49
CA GLN A 164 1.43 3.66 6.62
C GLN A 164 0.57 4.63 5.81
N ARG A 165 0.70 5.93 6.07
CA ARG A 165 0.00 6.96 5.31
C ARG A 165 0.70 7.17 3.96
N LEU A 166 0.10 6.63 2.90
CA LEU A 166 0.61 6.83 1.54
C LEU A 166 0.21 8.20 0.97
N GLY A 167 -0.70 8.94 1.63
CA GLY A 167 -1.16 10.26 1.17
C GLY A 167 -1.99 10.17 -0.12
N ASN A 168 -2.12 11.30 -0.82
CA ASN A 168 -2.92 11.32 -2.05
C ASN A 168 -2.17 10.65 -3.21
N PHE A 169 -2.93 9.88 -3.97
CA PHE A 169 -2.48 9.23 -5.20
C PHE A 169 -3.11 9.92 -6.40
N GLN A 170 -2.30 10.55 -7.23
CA GLN A 170 -2.74 11.13 -8.49
C GLN A 170 -1.65 10.94 -9.53
N ALA A 171 -2.03 10.43 -10.70
CA ALA A 171 -1.14 10.39 -11.83
C ALA A 171 -0.84 11.82 -12.30
N ARG A 172 0.43 12.08 -12.61
CA ARG A 172 0.90 13.42 -13.00
C ARG A 172 2.01 13.32 -14.03
N SER A 173 2.19 14.40 -14.80
CA SER A 173 3.31 14.60 -15.69
C SER A 173 4.36 15.50 -15.04
N SER A 174 5.60 15.44 -15.52
CA SER A 174 6.63 16.44 -15.26
C SER A 174 7.65 16.47 -16.39
N ASP A 175 8.59 17.40 -16.29
CA ASP A 175 9.71 17.53 -17.25
C ASP A 175 9.23 17.70 -18.69
N GLU A 176 8.16 18.48 -18.88
CA GLU A 176 7.54 18.75 -20.18
C GLU A 176 8.39 19.75 -20.97
N ARG A 177 8.99 19.31 -22.07
CA ARG A 177 9.94 20.12 -22.83
C ARG A 177 10.14 19.62 -24.25
N THR A 178 10.54 20.51 -25.14
CA THR A 178 10.86 20.16 -26.53
C THR A 178 12.36 20.22 -26.79
N VAL A 179 12.87 19.32 -27.63
CA VAL A 179 14.28 19.23 -28.03
C VAL A 179 14.41 19.28 -29.55
N SER A 180 15.45 19.97 -30.03
CA SER A 180 15.69 20.22 -31.45
C SER A 180 16.12 18.97 -32.24
N ALA A 181 16.53 17.90 -31.56
CA ALA A 181 16.91 16.64 -32.18
C ALA A 181 16.73 15.47 -31.21
N TRP A 182 15.97 14.44 -31.60
CA TRP A 182 15.85 13.21 -30.84
C TRP A 182 17.07 12.31 -31.01
N GLN A 183 17.78 12.03 -29.91
CA GLN A 183 18.99 11.20 -29.90
C GLN A 183 18.81 9.83 -29.23
N ASN A 184 17.57 9.34 -29.14
CA ASN A 184 17.24 8.16 -28.35
C ASN A 184 17.64 8.30 -26.86
N ASN A 185 17.55 9.53 -26.33
CA ASN A 185 17.89 9.84 -24.94
C ASN A 185 16.73 10.59 -24.26
N PHE A 186 15.97 9.86 -23.45
CA PHE A 186 14.80 10.38 -22.74
C PHE A 186 15.14 11.47 -21.69
N GLY A 187 16.39 11.55 -21.25
CA GLY A 187 16.88 12.58 -20.32
C GLY A 187 17.59 13.76 -20.99
N ASP A 188 17.61 13.83 -22.32
CA ASP A 188 18.40 14.83 -23.06
C ASP A 188 17.86 16.23 -22.87
N THR A 189 18.61 17.16 -22.25
CA THR A 189 18.22 18.57 -22.02
C THR A 189 18.86 19.55 -23.02
N GLY A 190 19.22 19.06 -24.21
CA GLY A 190 19.84 19.83 -25.29
C GLY A 190 19.03 21.03 -25.80
N ALA A 191 19.45 21.58 -26.95
CA ALA A 191 18.83 22.78 -27.51
C ALA A 191 17.32 22.63 -27.70
N SER A 192 16.57 23.69 -27.38
CA SER A 192 15.12 23.71 -27.55
C SER A 192 14.72 23.58 -29.02
N ALA A 193 13.60 22.92 -29.26
CA ALA A 193 13.02 22.80 -30.60
C ALA A 193 12.58 24.16 -31.16
N SER A 194 12.31 24.19 -32.46
CA SER A 194 11.80 25.37 -33.18
C SER A 194 10.46 25.90 -32.64
N ASN A 195 9.68 25.04 -31.96
CA ASN A 195 8.40 25.37 -31.35
C ASN A 195 8.18 24.57 -30.05
N THR A 196 7.11 24.88 -29.31
CA THR A 196 6.77 24.26 -28.04
C THR A 196 5.36 23.66 -28.08
N VAL A 197 5.13 22.60 -27.30
CA VAL A 197 3.78 22.07 -27.05
C VAL A 197 3.13 22.88 -25.92
N ASN A 198 1.92 23.40 -26.15
CA ASN A 198 1.23 24.27 -25.18
C ASN A 198 0.50 23.46 -24.10
N THR A 199 1.27 22.88 -23.19
CA THR A 199 0.72 22.11 -22.06
C THR A 199 0.14 22.98 -20.94
N ILE A 200 0.39 24.29 -20.94
CA ILE A 200 -0.19 25.23 -19.98
C ILE A 200 -1.69 25.40 -20.23
N GLN A 201 -2.08 25.65 -21.48
CA GLN A 201 -3.51 25.79 -21.84
C GLN A 201 -4.17 24.44 -22.07
N TYR A 202 -3.41 23.45 -22.54
CA TYR A 202 -3.89 22.10 -22.85
C TYR A 202 -3.04 21.05 -22.10
N PRO A 203 -3.23 20.91 -20.77
CA PRO A 203 -2.42 20.01 -19.96
C PRO A 203 -2.56 18.55 -20.40
N ILE A 204 -1.49 17.79 -20.21
CA ILE A 204 -1.50 16.34 -20.43
C ILE A 204 -2.51 15.71 -19.47
N GLN A 205 -3.52 15.07 -20.03
CA GLN A 205 -4.58 14.42 -19.25
C GLN A 205 -4.16 12.99 -18.92
N MET A 206 -4.39 12.55 -17.69
CA MET A 206 -4.08 11.18 -17.26
C MET A 206 -5.25 10.60 -16.47
N ILE A 207 -5.44 9.30 -16.65
CA ILE A 207 -6.34 8.49 -15.83
C ILE A 207 -5.45 7.61 -14.95
N ASN A 208 -5.71 7.62 -13.64
CA ASN A 208 -4.91 6.89 -12.65
C ASN A 208 -4.70 5.40 -13.00
N SER A 209 -5.71 4.74 -13.55
CA SER A 209 -5.63 3.33 -13.94
C SER A 209 -4.74 3.06 -15.15
N GLY A 210 -4.63 4.02 -16.08
CA GLY A 210 -3.86 3.87 -17.33
C GLY A 210 -2.41 4.30 -17.20
N ALA A 211 -2.12 5.28 -16.34
CA ALA A 211 -0.79 5.87 -16.20
C ALA A 211 0.23 4.91 -15.59
N ILE A 212 1.46 4.97 -16.10
CA ILE A 212 2.63 4.21 -15.61
C ILE A 212 3.78 5.16 -15.28
N ASN A 213 4.72 4.73 -14.43
CA ASN A 213 5.99 5.44 -14.25
C ASN A 213 6.84 5.22 -15.51
N GLN A 214 7.00 6.26 -16.34
CA GLN A 214 7.65 6.13 -17.65
C GLN A 214 8.12 7.48 -18.17
N ARG A 215 9.25 7.48 -18.88
CA ARG A 215 9.68 8.61 -19.71
C ARG A 215 9.19 8.42 -21.14
N TRP A 216 8.63 9.47 -21.72
CA TRP A 216 8.02 9.47 -23.04
C TRP A 216 8.72 10.42 -23.99
N ALA A 217 8.74 10.06 -25.26
CA ALA A 217 9.20 10.90 -26.35
C ALA A 217 8.18 10.86 -27.49
N VAL A 218 7.66 12.02 -27.86
CA VAL A 218 6.83 12.21 -29.06
C VAL A 218 7.74 12.79 -30.13
N VAL A 219 8.18 11.96 -31.07
CA VAL A 219 9.19 12.31 -32.08
C VAL A 219 8.51 12.58 -33.40
N PHE A 220 8.69 13.77 -33.96
CA PHE A 220 8.04 14.18 -35.20
C PHE A 220 8.74 13.53 -36.41
N THR A 221 7.97 12.82 -37.23
CA THR A 221 8.41 12.16 -38.47
C THR A 221 8.11 13.00 -39.70
N SER A 222 7.22 13.99 -39.55
CA SER A 222 6.99 15.11 -40.47
C SER A 222 6.54 16.33 -39.65
N ASN A 223 6.23 17.47 -40.27
CA ASN A 223 5.69 18.61 -39.54
C ASN A 223 4.33 18.35 -38.86
N THR A 224 3.61 17.31 -39.27
CA THR A 224 2.25 17.00 -38.78
C THR A 224 2.08 15.61 -38.20
N GLU A 225 3.04 14.71 -38.41
CA GLU A 225 3.01 13.32 -37.95
C GLU A 225 4.13 13.05 -36.96
N PHE A 226 3.85 12.16 -36.00
CA PHE A 226 4.80 11.78 -34.96
C PHE A 226 4.64 10.32 -34.53
N THR A 227 5.68 9.79 -33.91
CA THR A 227 5.66 8.50 -33.21
C THR A 227 5.90 8.71 -31.73
N VAL A 228 5.11 8.06 -30.89
CA VAL A 228 5.25 8.05 -29.44
C VAL A 228 6.09 6.87 -29.02
N TYR A 229 7.17 7.13 -28.28
CA TYR A 229 8.04 6.14 -27.67
C TYR A 229 7.95 6.22 -26.15
N GLY A 230 7.81 5.08 -25.50
CA GLY A 230 8.07 4.95 -24.06
C GLY A 230 9.44 4.31 -23.84
N GLU A 231 10.20 4.79 -22.86
CA GLU A 231 11.57 4.31 -22.60
C GLU A 231 11.66 2.78 -22.46
N THR A 232 10.74 2.18 -21.71
CA THR A 232 10.68 0.72 -21.53
C THR A 232 9.75 0.02 -22.51
N LEU A 233 8.88 0.76 -23.21
CA LEU A 233 7.84 0.19 -24.07
C LEU A 233 8.17 0.22 -25.57
N GLY A 234 9.14 1.05 -25.99
CA GLY A 234 9.40 1.32 -27.39
C GLY A 234 8.28 2.14 -28.04
N ALA A 235 8.09 1.99 -29.34
CA ALA A 235 7.06 2.69 -30.11
C ALA A 235 5.65 2.16 -29.76
N VAL A 236 4.79 3.02 -29.24
CA VAL A 236 3.44 2.64 -28.76
C VAL A 236 2.30 3.20 -29.61
N LEU A 237 2.55 4.25 -30.39
CA LEU A 237 1.53 4.90 -31.22
C LEU A 237 2.18 5.73 -32.34
N ASN A 238 1.63 5.64 -33.55
CA ASN A 238 1.82 6.65 -34.58
C ASN A 238 0.62 7.57 -34.59
N GLY A 239 0.83 8.89 -34.64
CA GLY A 239 -0.23 9.87 -34.54
C GLY A 239 0.05 11.10 -35.40
N SER A 240 -0.92 12.02 -35.38
CA SER A 240 -0.83 13.31 -36.07
C SER A 240 -1.33 14.43 -35.19
N ILE A 241 -0.88 15.66 -35.45
CA ILE A 241 -1.31 16.85 -34.72
C ILE A 241 -2.80 17.16 -34.90
N SER A 242 -3.44 16.57 -35.90
CA SER A 242 -4.88 16.75 -36.20
C SER A 242 -5.79 15.86 -35.34
N SER A 243 -5.24 15.05 -34.44
CA SER A 243 -6.00 14.15 -33.56
C SER A 243 -5.37 14.07 -32.18
N ASP A 244 -6.18 13.71 -31.17
CA ASP A 244 -5.67 13.56 -29.81
C ASP A 244 -4.72 12.35 -29.73
N CYS A 245 -3.55 12.58 -29.14
CA CYS A 245 -2.56 11.54 -28.90
C CYS A 245 -2.92 10.78 -27.62
N LYS A 246 -3.38 9.53 -27.76
CA LYS A 246 -3.87 8.70 -26.64
C LYS A 246 -3.40 7.23 -26.75
N PRO A 247 -2.11 6.94 -26.54
CA PRO A 247 -1.61 5.57 -26.60
C PRO A 247 -2.29 4.69 -25.53
N ILE A 248 -2.79 3.51 -25.91
CA ILE A 248 -3.60 2.65 -25.03
C ILE A 248 -2.71 1.70 -24.23
N ASN A 249 -2.99 1.62 -22.91
CA ASN A 249 -2.48 0.58 -22.04
C ASN A 249 -3.34 -0.69 -22.18
N PRO A 250 -2.79 -1.80 -22.73
CA PRO A 250 -3.56 -3.01 -22.99
C PRO A 250 -3.97 -3.77 -21.72
N PHE A 251 -3.33 -3.52 -20.57
CA PHE A 251 -3.65 -4.21 -19.32
C PHE A 251 -4.99 -3.75 -18.72
N VAL A 252 -5.35 -2.48 -18.94
CA VAL A 252 -6.54 -1.84 -18.36
C VAL A 252 -7.49 -1.29 -19.42
N ASN A 253 -7.13 -1.37 -20.70
CA ASN A 253 -7.86 -0.78 -21.83
C ASN A 253 -8.15 0.73 -21.65
N SER A 254 -7.17 1.46 -21.12
CA SER A 254 -7.26 2.91 -20.86
C SER A 254 -5.99 3.61 -21.38
N PRO A 255 -6.02 4.87 -21.84
CA PRO A 255 -4.82 5.56 -22.30
C PRO A 255 -3.75 5.70 -21.20
N TYR A 256 -2.48 5.59 -21.56
CA TYR A 256 -1.37 5.93 -20.65
C TYR A 256 -1.43 7.41 -20.26
N PHE A 257 -1.73 8.26 -21.24
CA PHE A 257 -1.96 9.70 -21.15
C PHE A 257 -2.74 10.14 -22.39
N THR A 258 -3.26 11.36 -22.37
CA THR A 258 -3.90 12.01 -23.53
C THR A 258 -3.32 13.41 -23.70
N ILE A 259 -2.76 13.69 -24.88
CA ILE A 259 -2.39 15.04 -25.30
C ILE A 259 -3.43 15.49 -26.34
N LEU A 260 -4.12 16.58 -26.05
CA LEU A 260 -5.13 17.12 -26.98
C LEU A 260 -4.44 17.64 -28.24
N SER A 261 -5.07 17.43 -29.39
CA SER A 261 -4.62 17.96 -30.69
C SER A 261 -4.26 19.45 -30.64
N ALA A 262 -5.06 20.25 -29.93
CA ALA A 262 -4.84 21.69 -29.76
C ALA A 262 -3.52 22.06 -29.04
N ALA A 263 -2.93 21.14 -28.26
CA ALA A 263 -1.66 21.36 -27.57
C ALA A 263 -0.47 21.45 -28.54
N PHE A 264 -0.54 20.75 -29.68
CA PHE A 264 0.56 20.66 -30.63
C PHE A 264 0.76 21.93 -31.47
N GLY A 265 -0.24 22.82 -31.53
CA GLY A 265 -0.17 24.02 -32.36
C GLY A 265 0.15 23.68 -33.82
N SER A 266 1.24 24.25 -34.36
CA SER A 266 1.73 23.97 -35.72
C SER A 266 2.64 22.75 -35.83
N GLY A 267 2.80 21.97 -34.76
CA GLY A 267 3.74 20.85 -34.69
C GLY A 267 5.19 21.28 -34.45
N LEU A 268 6.08 20.29 -34.52
CA LEU A 268 7.53 20.44 -34.48
C LEU A 268 8.14 20.03 -35.84
N ASN A 269 9.40 20.38 -36.09
CA ASN A 269 10.10 19.93 -37.29
C ASN A 269 10.43 18.44 -37.23
N ILE A 270 10.70 17.85 -38.39
CA ILE A 270 11.15 16.46 -38.48
C ILE A 270 12.40 16.23 -37.63
N GLY A 271 12.38 15.18 -36.81
CA GLY A 271 13.46 14.83 -35.89
C GLY A 271 13.44 15.59 -34.55
N GLU A 272 12.63 16.64 -34.41
CA GLU A 272 12.37 17.28 -33.11
C GLU A 272 11.45 16.40 -32.25
N ALA A 273 11.52 16.55 -30.93
CA ALA A 273 10.72 15.75 -30.03
C ALA A 273 10.18 16.52 -28.83
N PHE A 274 9.02 16.09 -28.34
CA PHE A 274 8.46 16.49 -27.06
C PHE A 274 8.70 15.39 -26.02
N LEU A 275 9.42 15.72 -24.96
CA LEU A 275 9.79 14.83 -23.86
C LEU A 275 8.99 15.19 -22.61
N PHE A 276 8.57 14.17 -21.86
CA PHE A 276 7.93 14.32 -20.56
C PHE A 276 7.98 12.99 -19.80
N THR A 277 7.77 13.06 -18.49
CA THR A 277 7.71 11.89 -17.61
C THR A 277 6.31 11.77 -17.02
N THR A 278 5.72 10.59 -17.05
CA THR A 278 4.50 10.28 -16.28
C THR A 278 4.87 9.59 -14.99
N TYR A 279 4.17 9.94 -13.91
CA TYR A 279 4.16 9.22 -12.65
C TYR A 279 2.79 8.61 -12.45
N ALA A 280 2.76 7.31 -12.21
CA ALA A 280 1.54 6.58 -11.88
C ALA A 280 1.03 6.96 -10.50
N SER A 281 -0.26 6.70 -10.26
CA SER A 281 -0.87 6.78 -8.93
C SER A 281 -0.50 5.56 -8.06
N SER A 282 0.74 5.09 -8.14
CA SER A 282 1.27 3.94 -7.40
C SER A 282 2.53 4.36 -6.64
N LYS A 283 2.39 4.53 -5.32
CA LYS A 283 3.56 4.77 -4.45
C LYS A 283 4.16 3.43 -4.07
N PRO A 284 5.46 3.21 -4.35
CA PRO A 284 6.12 1.96 -3.98
C PRO A 284 6.11 1.82 -2.45
N THR A 285 5.75 0.64 -1.98
CA THR A 285 5.86 0.25 -0.56
C THR A 285 6.70 -1.01 -0.51
N MET A 286 7.77 -1.00 0.27
CA MET A 286 8.59 -2.18 0.50
C MET A 286 8.10 -2.88 1.77
N LEU A 287 7.86 -4.18 1.66
CA LEU A 287 7.40 -5.01 2.76
C LEU A 287 8.53 -5.94 3.15
N ILE A 288 8.89 -5.92 4.42
CA ILE A 288 9.90 -6.81 4.98
C ILE A 288 9.19 -7.62 6.07
N ARG A 289 9.35 -8.94 6.00
CA ARG A 289 8.90 -9.84 7.05
C ARG A 289 10.12 -10.38 7.77
N SER A 290 10.22 -10.08 9.06
CA SER A 290 11.22 -10.67 9.94
C SER A 290 10.58 -11.74 10.80
N ILE A 291 11.24 -12.87 10.95
CA ILE A 291 10.83 -13.96 11.85
C ILE A 291 11.94 -14.19 12.86
N SER A 292 11.58 -14.25 14.14
CA SER A 292 12.55 -14.56 15.19
C SER A 292 12.96 -16.03 15.08
N PRO A 293 14.26 -16.37 15.22
CA PRO A 293 14.69 -17.75 15.28
C PRO A 293 14.07 -18.43 16.51
N GLY A 294 13.38 -19.55 16.33
CA GLY A 294 12.67 -20.25 17.41
C GLY A 294 12.45 -21.73 17.09
N HIS A 295 12.37 -22.56 18.13
CA HIS A 295 12.34 -24.03 18.06
C HIS A 295 10.95 -24.64 17.80
N THR A 296 9.97 -23.82 17.39
CA THR A 296 8.60 -24.26 17.10
C THR A 296 8.34 -24.18 15.60
N ASN A 297 7.97 -25.31 15.00
CA ASN A 297 7.54 -25.35 13.61
C ASN A 297 6.17 -24.65 13.50
N ILE A 298 6.15 -23.43 12.96
CA ILE A 298 4.92 -22.78 12.55
C ILE A 298 4.64 -23.24 11.11
N GLU A 299 3.69 -24.16 10.94
CA GLU A 299 3.35 -24.70 9.62
C GLU A 299 2.72 -23.65 8.69
N HIS A 300 2.02 -22.66 9.25
CA HIS A 300 1.36 -21.59 8.51
C HIS A 300 1.46 -20.24 9.22
N ASP A 301 2.02 -19.24 8.54
CA ASP A 301 2.03 -17.84 9.01
C ASP A 301 1.72 -16.91 7.84
N SER A 302 0.70 -16.06 8.01
CA SER A 302 0.14 -15.20 6.97
C SER A 302 0.06 -13.76 7.46
N SER A 303 0.40 -12.82 6.58
CA SER A 303 0.29 -11.39 6.84
C SER A 303 -0.73 -10.82 5.85
N THR A 304 -1.74 -10.10 6.35
CA THR A 304 -2.75 -9.45 5.50
C THR A 304 -2.45 -7.97 5.39
N ILE A 305 -2.41 -7.45 4.17
CA ILE A 305 -2.28 -6.02 3.89
C ILE A 305 -3.60 -5.56 3.28
N SER A 306 -4.13 -4.48 3.81
CA SER A 306 -5.37 -3.87 3.33
C SER A 306 -5.09 -2.44 2.94
N PHE A 307 -5.41 -2.09 1.69
CA PHE A 307 -5.43 -0.72 1.25
C PHE A 307 -6.70 -0.04 1.74
N ARG A 308 -6.58 1.17 2.29
CA ARG A 308 -7.72 2.00 2.68
C ARG A 308 -7.61 3.38 2.07
N GLY A 309 -8.67 3.77 1.38
CA GLY A 309 -8.91 5.17 1.06
C GLY A 309 -9.45 5.89 2.29
N PHE A 310 -8.99 7.11 2.50
CA PHE A 310 -9.59 8.07 3.41
C PHE A 310 -10.21 9.16 2.54
N TYR A 311 -11.49 9.49 2.78
CA TYR A 311 -12.20 10.59 2.12
C TYR A 311 -12.21 11.80 3.05
#